data_AF-A0A2N3CQI6-F1
#
_entry.id   AF-A0A2N3CQI6-F1
#
_cell.length_a   1.000
_cell.length_b   1.000
_cell.length_c   1.000
_cell.angle_alpha   90.00
_cell.angle_beta   90.00
_cell.angle_gamma   90.00
#
_symmetry.space_group_name_H-M   'P 1'
#
loop_
_entity.id
_entity.type
_entity.pdbx_description
1 polymer ?
#
loop_
_entity_poly.entity_id
_entity_poly.type
_entity_poly.pdbx_seq_one_letter_code
_entity_poly.pdbx_strand_id
1 'polypeptide(L)'
;MNDLNDTIHRVTQRVIENSRSSRAAYLDLIAREADNMGERSAVSCSNLAHAYAGAVDDQAALVAGKGANIGIITAYNDMLSAHQPYGR
;
A
#
# COMPACT_ATOMS: atom_id res chain seq x y z
N MET A 1 -17.88 -14.66 -18.50
CA MET A 1 -17.75 -13.41 -17.72
C MET A 1 -18.81 -13.51 -16.64
N ASN A 2 -18.43 -13.58 -15.35
CA ASN A 2 -19.44 -13.72 -14.30
C ASN A 2 -20.35 -12.48 -14.32
N ASP A 3 -21.66 -12.70 -14.32
CA ASP A 3 -22.62 -11.62 -14.14
C ASP A 3 -22.41 -11.02 -12.75
N LEU A 4 -21.89 -9.79 -12.75
CA LEU A 4 -21.68 -9.02 -11.53
C LEU A 4 -23.05 -8.52 -11.06
N ASN A 5 -23.34 -8.67 -9.76
CA ASN A 5 -24.56 -8.12 -9.17
C ASN A 5 -24.77 -6.64 -9.59
N ASP A 6 -25.97 -6.30 -10.05
CA ASP A 6 -26.29 -4.96 -10.60
C ASP A 6 -25.90 -3.80 -9.68
N THR A 7 -26.06 -3.97 -8.37
CA THR A 7 -25.70 -2.93 -7.40
C THR A 7 -24.19 -2.77 -7.32
N ILE A 8 -23.44 -3.87 -7.30
CA ILE A 8 -21.97 -3.83 -7.33
C ILE A 8 -21.50 -3.18 -8.63
N HIS A 9 -22.05 -3.59 -9.78
CA HIS A 9 -21.71 -2.98 -11.06
C HIS A 9 -21.93 -1.47 -11.07
N ARG A 10 -23.12 -1.01 -10.66
CA ARG A 10 -23.46 0.42 -10.61
C ARG A 10 -22.54 1.21 -9.68
N VAL A 11 -22.22 0.67 -8.50
CA VAL A 11 -21.30 1.32 -7.55
C VAL A 11 -19.89 1.39 -8.13
N THR A 12 -19.39 0.30 -8.71
CA THR A 12 -18.08 0.28 -9.37
C THR A 12 -17.98 1.33 -10.47
N GLN A 13 -18.98 1.42 -11.36
CA GLN A 13 -18.99 2.45 -12.41
C GLN A 13 -19.00 3.87 -11.82
N ARG A 14 -19.77 4.13 -10.77
CA ARG A 14 -19.79 5.43 -10.10
C ARG A 14 -18.42 5.79 -9.49
N VAL A 15 -17.74 4.83 -8.88
CA VAL A 15 -16.39 5.04 -8.31
C VAL A 15 -15.38 5.33 -9.42
N ILE A 16 -15.43 4.58 -10.53
CA ILE A 16 -14.56 4.79 -11.69
C ILE A 16 -14.75 6.21 -12.25
N GLU A 17 -15.98 6.63 -12.49
CA GLU A 17 -16.27 7.95 -13.06
C GLU A 17 -15.81 9.06 -12.12
N ASN A 18 -16.21 9.01 -10.85
CA ASN A 18 -15.87 10.03 -9.86
C ASN A 18 -14.36 10.13 -9.59
N SER A 19 -13.61 9.06 -9.84
CA SER A 19 -12.17 8.98 -9.54
C SER A 19 -11.30 9.13 -10.79
N ARG A 20 -11.86 9.39 -11.98
CA ARG A 20 -11.09 9.36 -13.24
C ARG A 20 -9.90 10.31 -13.21
N SER A 21 -10.09 11.56 -12.79
CA SER A 21 -9.04 12.58 -12.74
C SER A 21 -7.99 12.28 -11.66
N SER A 22 -8.41 11.97 -10.44
CA SER A 22 -7.50 11.64 -9.33
C SER A 22 -6.72 10.34 -9.60
N ARG A 23 -7.35 9.34 -10.22
CA ARG A 23 -6.68 8.11 -10.62
C ARG A 23 -5.63 8.36 -11.71
N ALA A 24 -5.92 9.19 -12.70
CA ALA A 24 -4.95 9.56 -13.72
C ALA A 24 -3.74 10.29 -13.11
N ALA A 25 -3.98 11.27 -12.22
CA ALA A 25 -2.91 11.98 -11.52
C ALA A 25 -2.07 11.04 -10.65
N TYR A 26 -2.70 10.09 -9.94
CA TYR A 26 -1.99 9.08 -9.16
C TYR A 26 -1.11 8.19 -10.04
N LEU A 27 -1.62 7.69 -11.17
CA LEU A 27 -0.85 6.83 -12.05
C LEU A 27 0.34 7.58 -12.69
N ASP A 28 0.16 8.85 -13.05
CA ASP A 28 1.24 9.72 -13.52
C ASP A 28 2.31 9.92 -12.44
N LEU A 29 1.91 10.16 -11.19
CA LEU A 29 2.84 10.21 -10.05
C LEU A 29 3.63 8.90 -9.91
N ILE A 30 2.96 7.75 -9.90
CA ILE A 30 3.64 6.45 -9.77
C ILE A 30 4.62 6.22 -10.92
N ALA A 31 4.25 6.58 -12.16
CA ALA A 31 5.13 6.46 -13.30
C ALA A 31 6.39 7.35 -13.17
N ARG A 32 6.24 8.57 -12.64
CA ARG A 32 7.37 9.50 -12.41
C ARG A 32 8.27 9.04 -11.27
N GLU A 33 7.69 8.52 -10.19
CA GLU A 33 8.43 8.14 -8.98
C GLU A 33 8.97 6.71 -9.02
N ALA A 34 8.61 5.91 -10.02
CA ALA A 34 9.07 4.52 -10.15
C ALA A 34 10.60 4.39 -10.11
N ASP A 35 11.30 5.34 -10.75
CA ASP A 35 12.77 5.40 -10.79
C ASP A 35 13.37 6.33 -9.72
N ASN A 36 12.53 7.11 -9.02
CA ASN A 36 12.92 8.09 -8.00
C ASN A 36 12.67 7.54 -6.58
N MET A 37 12.97 6.26 -6.36
CA MET A 37 12.80 5.63 -5.05
C MET A 37 13.77 6.28 -4.06
N GLY A 38 13.28 7.28 -3.31
CA GLY A 38 14.08 8.06 -2.37
C GLY A 38 14.91 7.19 -1.42
N GLU A 39 16.06 7.69 -1.00
CA GLU A 39 16.92 6.92 -0.12
C GLU A 39 16.26 6.70 1.25
N ARG A 40 16.19 5.44 1.67
CA ARG A 40 15.73 5.06 3.03
C ARG A 40 16.59 5.70 4.14
N SER A 41 17.76 6.26 3.80
CA SER A 41 18.66 7.00 4.68
C SER A 41 18.00 8.24 5.30
N ALA A 42 16.92 8.75 4.71
CA ALA A 42 16.15 9.88 5.25
C ALA A 42 15.27 9.50 6.47
N VAL A 43 15.09 8.20 6.77
CA VAL A 43 14.27 7.72 7.88
C VAL A 43 15.17 7.36 9.07
N SER A 44 14.76 7.76 10.29
CA SER A 44 15.54 7.43 11.49
C SER A 44 15.66 5.92 11.71
N CYS A 45 16.79 5.49 12.25
CA CYS A 45 17.05 4.09 12.57
C CYS A 45 16.00 3.48 13.50
N SER A 46 15.43 4.26 14.42
CA SER A 46 14.35 3.82 15.32
C SER A 46 13.08 3.44 14.55
N ASN A 47 12.72 4.21 13.52
CA ASN A 47 11.53 3.95 12.72
C ASN A 47 11.72 2.73 11.81
N LEU A 48 12.93 2.58 11.24
CA LEU A 48 13.27 1.40 10.45
C LEU A 48 13.26 0.12 11.30
N ALA A 49 13.85 0.16 12.50
CA ALA A 49 13.84 -0.98 13.42
C ALA A 49 12.42 -1.42 13.79
N HIS A 50 11.52 -0.46 14.03
CA HIS A 50 10.13 -0.74 14.33
C HIS A 50 9.40 -1.41 13.15
N ALA A 51 9.60 -0.89 11.93
CA ALA A 51 8.99 -1.46 10.72
C ALA A 51 9.46 -2.90 10.44
N TYR A 52 10.72 -3.22 10.78
CA TYR A 52 11.32 -4.52 10.47
C TYR A 52 10.95 -5.60 11.50
N ALA A 53 10.65 -5.21 12.74
CA ALA A 53 10.43 -6.16 13.84
C ALA A 53 9.24 -7.10 13.64
N GLY A 54 8.18 -6.65 12.95
CA GLY A 54 6.99 -7.47 12.66
C GLY A 54 7.10 -8.30 11.38
N ALA A 55 8.13 -8.07 10.56
CA ALA A 55 8.27 -8.64 9.23
C ALA A 55 9.25 -9.83 9.23
N VAL A 56 9.00 -10.84 10.07
CA VAL A 56 9.97 -11.93 10.37
C VAL A 56 10.53 -12.58 9.10
N ASP A 57 9.67 -12.97 8.15
CA ASP A 57 10.09 -13.64 6.91
C ASP A 57 10.74 -12.68 5.90
N ASP A 58 10.37 -11.39 5.93
CA ASP A 58 10.81 -10.38 4.97
C ASP A 58 11.92 -9.45 5.51
N GLN A 59 12.36 -9.67 6.76
CA GLN A 59 13.23 -8.75 7.49
C GLN A 59 14.56 -8.50 6.76
N ALA A 60 15.14 -9.55 6.18
CA ALA A 60 16.40 -9.44 5.44
C ALA A 60 16.26 -8.57 4.18
N ALA A 61 15.14 -8.66 3.46
CA ALA A 61 14.87 -7.86 2.27
C ALA A 61 14.67 -6.38 2.64
N LEU A 62 13.95 -6.13 3.74
CA LEU A 62 13.72 -4.78 4.27
C LEU A 62 15.03 -4.11 4.72
N VAL A 63 15.89 -4.84 5.43
CA VAL A 63 17.23 -4.35 5.84
C VAL A 63 18.11 -4.07 4.63
N ALA A 64 18.06 -4.91 3.59
CA ALA A 64 18.82 -4.68 2.36
C ALA A 64 18.38 -3.41 1.61
N GLY A 65 17.21 -2.85 1.97
CA GLY A 65 16.68 -1.61 1.41
C GLY A 65 16.25 -1.71 -0.04
N LYS A 66 16.13 -2.93 -0.58
CA LYS A 66 15.84 -3.19 -1.99
C LYS A 66 14.35 -3.51 -2.19
N GLY A 67 13.75 -2.91 -3.22
CA GLY A 67 12.38 -3.20 -3.64
C GLY A 67 11.37 -2.11 -3.30
N ALA A 68 10.22 -2.17 -3.98
CA ALA A 68 9.16 -1.20 -3.83
C ALA A 68 8.45 -1.30 -2.48
N ASN A 69 8.11 -0.15 -1.89
CA ASN A 69 7.23 -0.09 -0.72
C ASN A 69 5.81 0.19 -1.21
N ILE A 70 4.88 -0.74 -0.98
CA ILE A 70 3.47 -0.57 -1.32
C ILE A 70 2.68 -0.43 -0.02
N GLY A 71 2.08 0.74 0.19
CA GLY A 71 1.15 0.95 1.30
C GLY A 71 -0.22 0.38 0.95
N ILE A 72 -0.71 -0.57 1.74
CA ILE A 72 -2.07 -1.08 1.63
C ILE A 72 -2.92 -0.38 2.69
N ILE A 73 -3.83 0.49 2.24
CA ILE A 73 -4.78 1.16 3.12
C ILE A 73 -6.03 0.29 3.24
N THR A 74 -6.37 -0.04 4.48
CA THR A 74 -7.55 -0.84 4.80
C THR A 74 -8.42 -0.12 5.81
N ALA A 75 -9.74 -0.27 5.66
CA ALA A 75 -10.71 0.17 6.67
C ALA A 75 -10.92 -0.90 7.77
N TYR A 76 -10.28 -2.07 7.62
CA TYR A 76 -10.30 -3.12 8.63
C TYR A 76 -9.50 -2.68 9.86
N ASN A 77 -10.07 -2.88 11.03
CA ASN A 77 -9.43 -2.58 12.31
C ASN A 77 -9.89 -3.59 13.35
N ASP A 78 -8.98 -4.47 13.76
CA ASP A 78 -9.08 -5.22 15.00
C ASP A 78 -8.42 -4.37 16.09
N MET A 79 -9.22 -3.80 17.00
CA MET A 79 -8.72 -2.95 18.07
C MET A 79 -7.61 -3.67 18.84
N LEU A 80 -6.32 -3.43 18.53
CA LEU A 80 -5.18 -3.26 19.45
C LEU A 80 -3.76 -3.51 18.87
N SER A 81 -3.54 -3.97 17.63
CA SER A 81 -2.14 -4.19 17.17
C SER A 81 -1.86 -3.74 15.74
N ALA A 82 -1.09 -2.65 15.60
CA ALA A 82 -0.51 -2.21 14.33
C ALA A 82 0.66 -3.08 13.85
N HIS A 83 1.15 -4.02 14.68
CA HIS A 83 2.36 -4.79 14.40
C HIS A 83 2.10 -6.05 13.56
N GLN A 84 0.84 -6.48 13.44
CA GLN A 84 0.46 -7.61 12.61
C GLN A 84 -1.00 -7.52 12.14
N PRO A 85 -1.34 -6.54 11.27
CA PRO A 85 -2.67 -6.49 10.68
C PRO A 85 -2.99 -7.82 9.98
N TYR A 86 -4.16 -8.41 10.26
CA TYR A 86 -4.55 -9.74 9.76
C TYR A 86 -3.75 -10.93 10.30
N GLY A 87 -3.05 -10.76 11.43
CA GLY A 87 -2.43 -11.86 12.16
C GLY A 87 -3.45 -12.96 12.47
N ARG A 88 -3.04 -14.21 12.31
CA ARG A 88 -3.84 -15.39 12.68
C ARG A 88 -3.42 -15.88 14.06
#